data_AF-A0A4Q6CHT0-F1
#
_entry.id   AF-A0A4Q6CHT0-F1
#
_cell.length_a   1.000
_cell.length_b   1.000
_cell.length_c   1.000
_cell.angle_alpha   90.00
_cell.angle_beta   90.00
_cell.angle_gamma   90.00
#
_symmetry.space_group_name_H-M   'P 1'
#
loop_
_entity.id
_entity.type
_entity.pdbx_description
1 polymer ?
#
loop_
_entity_poly.entity_id
_entity_poly.type
_entity_poly.pdbx_seq_one_letter_code
_entity_poly.pdbx_strand_id
1 'polypeptide(L)' 'MINKRNVSEIFWSKDDGYSLMLMQPKIEVKLGSDQLATKVLRVGQVMNYMSANQINGLAKGQVIDASFSKKVLVRLRKGP' A
#
# COMPACT_ATOMS: atom_id res chain seq x y z
N MET A 1 -4.63 8.37 -3.50
CA MET A 1 -4.89 7.54 -4.70
C MET A 1 -3.58 7.08 -5.31
N ILE A 2 -3.42 5.78 -5.61
CA ILE A 2 -2.26 5.27 -6.37
C ILE A 2 -2.40 5.81 -7.81
N ASN A 3 -1.45 6.64 -8.22
CA ASN A 3 -1.34 7.21 -9.57
C ASN A 3 0.07 6.95 -10.08
N LYS A 4 0.25 6.77 -11.39
CA LYS A 4 1.57 6.65 -12.05
C LYS A 4 2.56 7.73 -11.59
N ARG A 5 2.07 8.96 -11.35
CA ARG A 5 2.87 10.08 -10.86
C ARG A 5 3.30 9.97 -9.39
N ASN A 6 2.84 8.97 -8.65
CA ASN A 6 3.08 8.80 -7.22
C ASN A 6 3.78 7.47 -6.89
N VAL A 7 4.13 6.66 -7.89
CA VAL A 7 4.91 5.43 -7.70
C VAL A 7 6.38 5.78 -7.96
N SER A 8 7.24 5.59 -6.97
CA SER A 8 8.70 5.74 -7.18
C SER A 8 9.29 4.47 -7.77
N GLU A 9 8.90 3.32 -7.24
CA GLU A 9 9.56 2.05 -7.53
C GLU A 9 8.53 0.91 -7.57
N ILE A 10 8.81 -0.07 -8.42
CA ILE A 10 8.08 -1.35 -8.49
C ILE A 10 9.11 -2.44 -8.27
N PHE A 11 8.90 -3.26 -7.27
CA PHE A 11 9.73 -4.42 -6.97
C PHE A 11 8.97 -5.70 -7.26
N TRP A 12 9.71 -6.74 -7.64
CA TRP A 12 9.19 -8.08 -7.75
C TRP A 12 10.18 -9.06 -7.15
N SER A 13 9.67 -10.02 -6.38
CA SER A 13 10.42 -11.20 -5.94
C SER A 13 9.57 -12.46 -6.14
N LYS A 14 10.24 -13.61 -6.21
CA LYS A 14 9.56 -14.90 -6.32
C LYS A 14 8.73 -15.22 -5.07
N ASP A 15 9.20 -14.80 -3.90
CA ASP A 15 8.61 -15.15 -2.62
C ASP A 15 7.45 -14.21 -2.23
N ASP A 16 7.56 -12.91 -2.52
CA ASP A 16 6.59 -11.89 -2.10
C ASP A 16 5.72 -11.34 -3.25
N GLY A 17 6.05 -11.66 -4.50
CA GLY A 17 5.40 -11.10 -5.67
C GLY A 17 5.71 -9.61 -5.85
N TYR A 18 4.71 -8.81 -6.22
CA TYR A 18 4.90 -7.38 -6.48
C TYR A 18 4.77 -6.54 -5.22
N SER A 19 5.65 -5.56 -5.08
CA SER A 19 5.48 -4.44 -4.16
C SER A 19 5.76 -3.10 -4.85
N LEU A 20 5.15 -2.04 -4.32
CA LEU A 20 5.28 -0.67 -4.82
C LEU A 20 5.79 0.22 -3.71
N MET A 21 6.72 1.12 -4.04
CA MET A 21 7.04 2.26 -3.18
C MET A 21 6.32 3.49 -3.71
N LEU A 22 5.53 4.14 -2.85
CA LEU A 22 4.88 5.40 -3.16
C LEU A 22 5.78 6.58 -2.75
N MET A 23 5.72 7.68 -3.49
CA MET A 23 6.50 8.89 -3.19
C MET A 23 5.89 9.68 -2.04
N GLN A 24 4.58 9.96 -2.11
CA GLN A 24 3.87 10.78 -1.13
C GLN A 24 2.46 10.21 -0.83
N PRO A 25 2.19 9.75 0.40
CA PRO A 25 3.16 9.54 1.48
C PRO A 25 4.15 8.41 1.12
N LYS A 26 5.36 8.42 1.68
CA LYS A 26 6.34 7.33 1.47
C LYS A 26 5.86 6.05 2.13
N ILE A 27 5.16 5.22 1.36
CA ILE A 27 4.47 4.00 1.81
C ILE A 27 4.91 2.85 0.93
N GLU A 28 5.18 1.71 1.54
CA GLU A 28 5.33 0.45 0.84
C GLU A 28 3.98 -0.24 0.70
N VAL A 29 3.63 -0.67 -0.51
CA VAL A 29 2.41 -1.42 -0.81
C VAL A 29 2.80 -2.82 -1.27
N LYS A 30 2.45 -3.85 -0.52
CA LYS A 30 2.63 -5.25 -0.94
C LYS A 30 1.38 -5.75 -1.64
N LEU A 31 1.51 -6.22 -2.88
CA LEU A 31 0.40 -6.69 -3.71
C LEU A 31 0.39 -8.22 -3.84
N GLY A 32 1.51 -8.90 -3.67
CA GLY A 32 1.61 -10.32 -3.97
C GLY A 32 1.66 -10.59 -5.48
N SER A 33 1.37 -11.82 -5.88
CA SER A 33 1.65 -12.31 -7.24
C SER A 33 0.41 -12.38 -8.15
N ASP A 34 -0.79 -12.16 -7.60
CA ASP A 34 -2.05 -12.40 -8.28
C ASP A 34 -3.03 -11.23 -8.13
N GLN A 35 -4.06 -11.20 -8.99
CA GLN A 35 -5.20 -10.27 -8.89
C GLN A 35 -4.80 -8.79 -8.70
N LEU A 36 -3.70 -8.37 -9.33
CA LEU A 36 -3.06 -7.06 -9.08
C LEU A 36 -4.03 -5.89 -9.27
N ALA A 37 -4.83 -5.90 -10.34
CA ALA A 37 -5.80 -4.84 -10.61
C ALA A 37 -6.79 -4.67 -9.45
N THR A 38 -7.39 -5.76 -8.97
CA THR A 38 -8.33 -5.76 -7.84
C THR A 38 -7.66 -5.29 -6.55
N LYS A 39 -6.43 -5.77 -6.29
CA LYS A 39 -5.69 -5.40 -5.07
C LYS A 39 -5.27 -3.93 -5.07
N VAL A 40 -4.84 -3.39 -6.21
CA VAL A 40 -4.52 -1.96 -6.36
C VAL A 40 -5.76 -1.10 -6.11
N LEU A 41 -6.93 -1.47 -6.65
CA LEU A 41 -8.19 -0.77 -6.38
C LEU A 41 -8.54 -0.78 -4.89
N ARG A 42 -8.40 -1.95 -4.23
CA ARG A 42 -8.65 -2.09 -2.79
C ARG A 42 -7.70 -1.24 -1.95
N VAL A 43 -6.41 -1.19 -2.31
CA VAL A 43 -5.45 -0.30 -1.64
C VAL A 43 -5.85 1.17 -1.82
N GLY A 44 -6.31 1.56 -3.01
CA GLY A 44 -6.84 2.90 -3.25
C GLY A 44 -8.00 3.26 -2.30
N GLN A 45 -8.93 2.33 -2.09
CA GLN A 45 -10.03 2.50 -1.13
C GLN A 45 -9.53 2.65 0.30
N VAL A 46 -8.56 1.82 0.72
CA VAL A 46 -7.95 1.89 2.06
C VAL A 46 -7.25 3.24 2.28
N MET A 47 -6.45 3.71 1.33
CA MET A 47 -5.78 5.01 1.44
C MET A 47 -6.80 6.15 1.55
N ASN A 48 -7.88 6.11 0.76
CA ASN A 48 -8.95 7.11 0.84
C ASN A 48 -9.66 7.07 2.20
N TYR A 49 -9.99 5.87 2.70
CA TYR A 49 -10.61 5.69 4.01
C TYR A 49 -9.73 6.25 5.14
N MET A 50 -8.44 5.92 5.15
CA MET A 50 -7.52 6.40 6.18
C MET A 50 -7.34 7.92 6.14
N SER A 51 -7.26 8.49 4.94
CA SER A 51 -7.19 9.96 4.76
C SER A 51 -8.45 10.66 5.24
N ALA A 52 -9.64 10.10 4.94
CA ALA A 52 -10.93 10.70 5.31
C ALA A 52 -11.18 10.66 6.83
N ASN A 53 -10.75 9.59 7.49
CA ASN A 53 -10.96 9.41 8.93
C ASN A 53 -9.85 10.02 9.81
N GLN A 54 -8.98 10.86 9.23
CA GLN A 54 -7.81 11.45 9.91
C GLN A 54 -7.05 10.41 10.73
N ILE A 55 -6.95 9.18 10.23
CA ILE A 55 -6.16 8.16 10.88
C ILE A 55 -4.71 8.60 10.66
N ASN A 56 -4.19 9.38 11.61
CA ASN A 56 -2.88 10.05 11.61
C ASN A 56 -1.69 9.10 11.39
N GLY A 57 -1.95 7.80 11.32
CA GLY A 57 -1.03 6.81 10.86
C GLY A 57 -1.13 6.53 9.36
N LEU A 58 -1.12 7.52 8.45
CA LEU A 58 -0.50 7.37 7.11
C LEU A 58 0.78 8.20 7.03
N ALA A 59 1.80 7.78 7.79
CA ALA A 59 3.09 8.46 7.90
C ALA A 59 4.18 7.76 7.06
N LYS A 60 5.34 8.43 6.92
CA LYS A 60 6.53 7.90 6.24
C LYS A 60 6.95 6.53 6.79
N GLY A 61 7.11 5.55 5.90
CA GLY A 61 7.64 4.22 6.21
C GLY A 61 6.61 3.21 6.69
N GLN A 62 5.34 3.40 6.35
CA GLN A 62 4.29 2.42 6.62
C GLN A 62 4.12 1.40 5.50
N VAL A 63 3.51 0.27 5.87
CA VAL A 63 3.28 -0.84 4.96
C VAL A 63 1.78 -1.10 4.85
N ILE A 64 1.26 -1.04 3.62
CA ILE A 64 -0.07 -1.52 3.26
C ILE A 64 0.11 -2.87 2.59
N ASP A 65 -0.27 -3.93 3.29
CA ASP A 65 -0.16 -5.31 2.82
C ASP A 65 -1.51 -5.80 2.28
N ALA A 66 -1.62 -5.82 0.96
CA ALA A 66 -2.76 -6.31 0.20
C ALA A 66 -2.47 -7.66 -0.47
N SER A 67 -1.42 -8.38 -0.05
CA SER A 67 -1.09 -9.70 -0.59
C SER A 67 -2.19 -10.75 -0.31
N PHE A 68 -3.01 -10.54 0.72
CA PHE A 68 -4.13 -11.41 1.05
C PHE A 68 -5.31 -11.27 0.08
N SER A 69 -5.99 -12.37 -0.21
CA SER A 69 -7.08 -12.40 -1.19
C SER A 69 -8.27 -11.50 -0.83
N LYS A 70 -8.63 -11.40 0.47
CA LYS A 70 -9.87 -10.73 0.92
C LYS A 70 -9.68 -9.58 1.91
N LYS A 71 -8.48 -9.39 2.44
CA LYS A 71 -8.20 -8.37 3.47
C LYS A 71 -6.99 -7.53 3.09
N VAL A 72 -6.90 -6.35 3.68
CA VAL A 72 -5.71 -5.48 3.62
C VAL A 72 -5.27 -5.22 5.04
N LEU A 73 -3.99 -5.45 5.31
CA LEU A 73 -3.39 -5.19 6.61
C LEU A 73 -2.58 -3.91 6.52
N VAL A 74 -2.88 -2.94 7.38
CA VAL A 74 -2.11 -1.70 7.45
C VAL A 74 -1.24 -1.74 8.69
N ARG A 75 0.07 -1.70 8.50
CA ARG A 75 1.03 -1.59 9.60
C ARG A 75 1.23 -0.12 9.90
N LEU A 76 0.52 0.35 10.91
CA LEU A 76 0.74 1.67 11.47
C LEU A 76 2.10 1.67 12.17
N ARG A 77 2.99 2.56 11.75
CA ARG A 77 4.19 2.84 12.51
C ARG A 77 3.77 3.69 13.71
N LYS A 78 3.88 3.14 14.94
CA LYS A 78 4.02 3.99 16.12
C LYS A 78 5.33 4.76 15.93
N GLY A 79 5.33 6.07 16.17
CA GLY A 79 6.55 6.88 16.12
C GLY A 79 7.64 6.32 17.06
N PRO A 80 8.84 6.92 17.12
CA PRO A 80 9.63 6.75 18.33
C PRO A 80 8.76 7.03 19.58
#